data_AF-A0A371H007-F1
#
_entry.id   AF-A0A371H007-F1
#
_cell.length_a   1.000
_cell.length_b   1.000
_cell.length_c   1.000
_cell.angle_alpha   90.00
_cell.angle_beta   90.00
_cell.angle_gamma   90.00
#
_symmetry.space_group_name_H-M   'P 1'
#
loop_
_entity.id
_entity.type
_entity.pdbx_description
1 polymer ?
#
loop_
_entity_poly.entity_id
_entity_poly.type
_entity_poly.pdbx_seq_one_letter_code
_entity_poly.pdbx_strand_id
1 'polypeptide(L)'
;MLKVIAATVASDPEKYSEHFLGSQMQSIVTGFLTRRSAIELSILADYYGREIAAYDIQTTRCDLYGQESNYSERVMLIYDGLHYDALVMSPSEGAPEEFDQTIFAVKQNRSIGPVEGLALNFVKDQQRFFCDYPSSFCDYLMESIEWHDMGLDGP
;
A
#
# COMPACT_ATOMS: atom_id res chain seq x y z
N MET A 1 4.77 -13.10 -0.11
CA MET A 1 3.35 -12.68 -0.01
C MET A 1 2.37 -13.83 0.27
N LEU A 2 2.05 -14.71 -0.68
CA LEU A 2 0.96 -15.71 -0.51
C LEU A 2 1.10 -16.66 0.69
N LYS A 3 2.33 -17.01 1.11
CA LYS A 3 2.57 -17.86 2.29
C LYS A 3 2.16 -17.17 3.61
N VAL A 4 2.43 -15.87 3.74
CA VAL A 4 2.05 -15.07 4.90
C VAL A 4 0.54 -14.97 4.99
N ILE A 5 -0.10 -14.68 3.86
CA ILE A 5 -1.56 -14.57 3.76
C ILE A 5 -2.24 -15.88 4.16
N ALA A 6 -1.75 -17.02 3.64
CA ALA A 6 -2.26 -18.33 4.02
C ALA A 6 -2.11 -18.61 5.52
N ALA A 7 -0.97 -18.22 6.12
CA ALA A 7 -0.73 -18.37 7.55
C ALA A 7 -1.66 -17.49 8.41
N THR A 8 -1.83 -16.22 8.04
CA THR A 8 -2.71 -15.28 8.77
C THR A 8 -4.17 -15.71 8.71
N VAL A 9 -4.66 -16.10 7.51
CA VAL A 9 -6.02 -16.63 7.36
C VAL A 9 -6.23 -17.90 8.18
N ALA A 10 -5.25 -18.80 8.21
CA ALA A 10 -5.32 -20.02 9.01
C ALA A 10 -5.30 -19.75 10.52
N SER A 11 -4.70 -18.64 10.96
CA SER A 11 -4.61 -18.28 12.38
C SER A 11 -5.91 -17.73 12.98
N ASP A 12 -6.80 -17.15 12.16
CA ASP A 12 -8.09 -16.61 12.62
C ASP A 12 -9.22 -16.85 11.59
N PRO A 13 -9.73 -18.09 11.49
CA PRO A 13 -10.73 -18.46 10.48
C PRO A 13 -12.09 -17.81 10.67
N GLU A 14 -12.45 -17.39 11.90
CA GLU A 14 -13.72 -16.70 12.16
C GLU A 14 -13.66 -15.26 11.63
N LYS A 15 -12.54 -14.56 11.86
CA LYS A 15 -12.32 -13.21 11.32
C LYS A 15 -12.22 -13.21 9.80
N TYR A 16 -11.49 -14.15 9.20
CA TYR A 16 -11.31 -14.26 7.74
C TYR A 16 -12.26 -15.26 7.08
N SER A 17 -13.51 -15.32 7.55
CA SER A 17 -14.53 -16.20 6.99
C SER A 17 -14.90 -15.85 5.55
N GLU A 18 -15.57 -16.77 4.84
CA GLU A 18 -16.14 -16.51 3.50
C GLU A 18 -17.03 -15.26 3.47
N HIS A 19 -17.67 -14.92 4.60
CA HIS A 19 -18.47 -13.72 4.71
C HIS A 19 -17.63 -12.44 4.75
N PHE A 20 -16.51 -12.43 5.46
CA PHE A 20 -15.57 -11.29 5.49
C PHE A 20 -14.85 -11.13 4.15
N LEU A 21 -14.35 -12.24 3.58
CA LEU A 21 -13.75 -12.24 2.26
C LEU A 21 -14.76 -11.81 1.19
N GLY A 22 -16.01 -12.27 1.30
CA GLY A 22 -17.11 -11.90 0.41
C GLY A 22 -17.59 -10.46 0.57
N SER A 23 -17.64 -9.91 1.79
CA SER A 23 -18.07 -8.53 2.05
C SER A 23 -17.02 -7.51 1.61
N GLN A 24 -15.73 -7.80 1.82
CA GLN A 24 -14.61 -7.03 1.26
C GLN A 24 -14.59 -7.10 -0.28
N MET A 25 -15.00 -8.21 -0.89
CA MET A 25 -15.20 -8.30 -2.34
C MET A 25 -16.40 -7.47 -2.86
N GLN A 26 -17.40 -7.18 -2.01
CA GLN A 26 -18.60 -6.42 -2.37
C GLN A 26 -18.46 -4.91 -2.13
N SER A 27 -17.66 -4.48 -1.14
CA SER A 27 -17.40 -3.06 -0.87
C SER A 27 -16.53 -2.39 -1.95
N ILE A 28 -15.85 -3.17 -2.79
CA ILE A 28 -14.94 -2.69 -3.84
C ILE A 28 -15.57 -2.94 -5.22
N VAL A 29 -16.38 -1.99 -5.70
CA VAL A 29 -16.88 -2.00 -7.08
C VAL A 29 -15.87 -1.31 -8.00
N THR A 30 -15.03 -2.12 -8.66
CA THR A 30 -14.64 -2.12 -10.10
C THR A 30 -13.26 -2.79 -10.27
N GLY A 31 -13.18 -3.84 -11.12
CA GLY A 31 -11.95 -4.56 -11.46
C GLY A 31 -11.81 -5.93 -10.77
N PHE A 32 -11.54 -7.00 -11.53
CA PHE A 32 -11.36 -8.35 -10.98
C PHE A 32 -9.96 -8.52 -10.34
N LEU A 33 -8.96 -7.76 -10.81
CA LEU A 33 -7.59 -7.77 -10.28
C LEU A 33 -7.45 -6.95 -8.98
N THR A 34 -8.16 -5.82 -8.87
CA THR A 34 -8.18 -4.94 -7.68
C THR A 34 -8.80 -5.57 -6.44
N ARG A 35 -9.70 -6.55 -6.61
CA ARG A 35 -10.38 -7.22 -5.48
C ARG A 35 -9.49 -8.17 -4.70
N ARG A 36 -8.59 -8.88 -5.38
CA ARG A 36 -7.69 -9.81 -4.72
C ARG A 36 -6.61 -9.03 -3.95
N SER A 37 -6.01 -8.03 -4.58
CA SER A 37 -4.98 -7.21 -3.94
C SER A 37 -5.48 -6.50 -2.69
N ALA A 38 -6.69 -5.94 -2.69
CA ALA A 38 -7.23 -5.24 -1.53
C ALA A 38 -7.43 -6.16 -0.30
N ILE A 39 -7.89 -7.40 -0.50
CA ILE A 39 -7.98 -8.38 0.58
C ILE A 39 -6.58 -8.73 1.09
N GLU A 40 -5.64 -8.97 0.17
CA GLU A 40 -4.26 -9.28 0.51
C GLU A 40 -3.63 -8.14 1.35
N LEU A 41 -3.85 -6.88 0.98
CA LEU A 41 -3.38 -5.71 1.74
C LEU A 41 -4.03 -5.60 3.14
N SER A 42 -5.33 -5.90 3.27
CA SER A 42 -5.98 -5.93 4.60
C SER A 42 -5.39 -6.99 5.53
N ILE A 43 -5.05 -8.16 4.98
CA ILE A 43 -4.42 -9.25 5.73
C ILE A 43 -2.98 -8.90 6.10
N LEU A 44 -2.24 -8.24 5.20
CA LEU A 44 -0.87 -7.78 5.47
C LEU A 44 -0.84 -6.69 6.54
N ALA A 45 -1.78 -5.73 6.50
CA ALA A 45 -1.92 -4.71 7.53
C ALA A 45 -2.11 -5.35 8.92
N ASP A 46 -2.99 -6.35 8.99
CA ASP A 46 -3.24 -7.09 10.24
C ASP A 46 -2.03 -7.93 10.69
N TYR A 47 -1.36 -8.61 9.77
CA TYR A 47 -0.20 -9.45 10.06
C TYR A 47 0.97 -8.64 10.61
N TYR A 48 1.28 -7.49 9.99
CA TYR A 48 2.38 -6.63 10.43
C TYR A 48 2.01 -5.68 11.56
N GLY A 49 0.72 -5.56 11.88
CA GLY A 49 0.24 -4.62 12.90
C GLY A 49 0.47 -3.16 12.50
N ARG A 50 0.29 -2.84 11.22
CA ARG A 50 0.54 -1.51 10.65
C ARG A 50 -0.56 -1.12 9.67
N GLU A 51 -0.82 0.17 9.55
CA GLU A 51 -1.64 0.66 8.46
C GLU A 51 -0.91 0.59 7.12
N ILE A 52 -1.66 0.38 6.05
CA ILE A 52 -1.15 0.47 4.67
C ILE A 52 -1.98 1.51 3.94
N ALA A 53 -1.35 2.60 3.50
CA ALA A 53 -1.95 3.59 2.61
C ALA A 53 -1.58 3.28 1.17
N ALA A 54 -2.56 2.90 0.35
CA ALA A 54 -2.36 2.58 -1.05
C ALA A 54 -2.89 3.70 -1.95
N TYR A 55 -2.00 4.35 -2.70
CA TYR A 55 -2.31 5.45 -3.59
C TYR A 55 -2.49 4.96 -5.02
N ASP A 56 -3.68 5.12 -5.57
CA ASP A 56 -4.01 4.79 -6.96
C ASP A 56 -3.65 5.97 -7.87
N ILE A 57 -2.69 5.80 -8.78
CA ILE A 57 -2.23 6.84 -9.71
C ILE A 57 -3.38 7.31 -10.60
N GLN A 58 -4.19 6.37 -11.11
CA GLN A 58 -5.23 6.69 -12.09
C GLN A 58 -6.32 7.57 -11.49
N THR A 59 -6.70 7.29 -10.24
CA THR A 59 -7.80 8.00 -9.57
C THR A 59 -7.34 9.03 -8.55
N THR A 60 -6.06 9.07 -8.19
CA THR A 60 -5.47 9.83 -7.07
C THR A 60 -6.07 9.52 -5.70
N ARG A 61 -6.83 8.42 -5.60
CA ARG A 61 -7.44 7.96 -4.35
C ARG A 61 -6.39 7.33 -3.46
N CYS A 62 -6.54 7.50 -2.15
CA CYS A 62 -5.80 6.76 -1.14
C CYS A 62 -6.76 5.82 -0.41
N ASP A 63 -6.50 4.52 -0.48
CA ASP A 63 -7.21 3.50 0.29
C ASP A 63 -6.38 3.12 1.53
N LEU A 64 -6.98 3.22 2.71
CA LEU A 64 -6.30 2.99 3.99
C LEU A 64 -6.75 1.67 4.62
N TYR A 65 -5.84 0.69 4.66
CA TYR A 65 -6.04 -0.62 5.25
C TYR A 65 -5.55 -0.65 6.70
N GLY A 66 -6.28 -1.32 7.59
CA GLY A 66 -5.96 -1.40 9.02
C GLY A 66 -6.36 -0.18 9.86
N GLN A 67 -7.12 0.76 9.30
CA GLN A 67 -7.47 2.02 9.99
C GLN A 67 -8.28 1.83 11.28
N GLU A 68 -9.15 0.82 11.31
CA GLU A 68 -10.00 0.50 12.47
C GLU A 68 -9.21 -0.16 13.62
N SER A 69 -7.99 -0.64 13.34
CA SER A 69 -7.14 -1.35 14.30
C SER A 69 -6.27 -0.41 15.14
N ASN A 70 -6.35 0.91 14.92
CA ASN A 70 -5.61 1.94 15.67
C ASN A 70 -4.08 1.72 15.70
N TYR A 71 -3.49 1.18 14.64
CA TYR A 71 -2.04 1.02 14.55
C TYR A 71 -1.33 2.38 14.66
N SER A 72 -0.13 2.37 15.24
CA SER A 72 0.73 3.54 15.48
C SER A 72 1.69 3.83 14.33
N GLU A 73 1.76 2.94 13.34
CA GLU A 73 2.66 3.01 12.21
C GLU A 73 1.89 2.80 10.91
N ARG A 74 2.35 3.46 9.84
CA ARG A 74 1.79 3.37 8.50
C ARG A 74 2.92 3.24 7.49
N VAL A 75 2.71 2.37 6.50
CA VAL A 75 3.53 2.30 5.27
C VAL A 75 2.70 2.79 4.09
N MET A 76 3.38 3.19 3.01
CA MET A 76 2.71 3.71 1.81
C MET A 76 3.07 2.86 0.59
N LEU A 77 2.09 2.68 -0.28
CA LEU A 77 2.21 2.00 -1.56
C LEU A 77 1.65 2.90 -2.67
N ILE A 78 2.17 2.76 -3.88
CA ILE A 78 1.62 3.38 -5.09
C ILE A 78 1.17 2.29 -6.06
N TYR A 79 0.06 2.53 -6.76
CA TYR A 79 -0.60 1.58 -7.65
C TYR A 79 -0.83 2.18 -9.04
N ASP A 80 -0.29 1.55 -10.08
CA ASP A 80 -0.37 2.03 -11.47
C ASP A 80 -1.55 1.45 -12.26
N GLY A 81 -2.28 0.49 -11.69
CA GLY A 81 -3.32 -0.28 -12.38
C GLY A 81 -2.99 -1.75 -12.58
N LEU A 82 -1.74 -2.16 -12.33
CA LEU A 82 -1.25 -3.53 -12.45
C LEU A 82 -0.40 -3.95 -11.24
N HIS A 83 0.50 -3.10 -10.77
CA HIS A 83 1.46 -3.37 -9.70
C HIS A 83 1.32 -2.41 -8.52
N TYR A 84 1.69 -2.90 -7.34
CA TYR A 84 1.92 -2.08 -6.16
C TYR A 84 3.43 -1.98 -5.93
N ASP A 85 3.91 -0.76 -5.79
CA ASP A 85 5.30 -0.48 -5.42
C ASP A 85 5.36 0.28 -4.10
N ALA A 86 6.47 0.15 -3.38
CA ALA A 86 6.71 0.86 -2.13
C ALA A 86 6.85 2.37 -2.40
N LEU A 87 6.14 3.19 -1.61
CA LEU A 87 6.32 4.64 -1.63
C LEU A 87 7.11 5.06 -0.40
N VAL A 88 8.33 5.55 -0.64
CA VAL A 88 9.30 5.89 0.40
C VAL A 88 9.62 7.39 0.39
N MET A 89 10.14 7.90 1.51
CA MET A 89 10.56 9.29 1.62
C MET A 89 12.08 9.38 1.74
N SER A 90 12.72 9.91 0.71
CA SER A 90 14.16 10.17 0.73
C SER A 90 14.48 11.53 1.36
N PRO A 91 15.54 11.67 2.15
CA PRO A 91 15.89 12.95 2.79
C PRO A 91 16.31 14.03 1.80
N SER A 92 16.82 13.65 0.62
CA SER A 92 17.17 14.55 -0.48
C SER A 92 17.31 13.79 -1.79
N GLU A 93 17.22 14.49 -2.91
CA GLU A 93 17.50 13.91 -4.23
C GLU A 93 18.92 13.31 -4.28
N GLY A 94 19.02 12.05 -4.73
CA GLY A 94 20.28 11.32 -4.82
C GLY A 94 20.86 10.85 -3.47
N ALA A 95 20.10 10.95 -2.37
CA ALA A 95 20.49 10.31 -1.13
C ALA A 95 20.53 8.77 -1.31
N PRO A 96 21.44 8.07 -0.62
CA PRO A 96 21.44 6.60 -0.61
C PRO A 96 20.12 6.04 -0.07
N GLU A 97 19.62 4.97 -0.67
CA GLU A 97 18.34 4.31 -0.31
C GLU A 97 18.30 3.85 1.15
N GLU A 98 19.45 3.57 1.78
CA GLU A 98 19.55 3.23 3.20
C GLU A 98 19.03 4.33 4.14
N PHE A 99 18.88 5.57 3.65
CA PHE A 99 18.29 6.68 4.39
C PHE A 99 16.81 6.90 4.12
N ASP A 100 16.21 6.11 3.24
CA ASP A 100 14.80 6.25 2.90
C ASP A 100 13.92 5.86 4.09
N GLN A 101 12.97 6.73 4.40
CA GLN A 101 11.95 6.44 5.39
C GLN A 101 10.81 5.66 4.73
N THR A 102 10.60 4.43 5.18
CA THR A 102 9.54 3.52 4.69
C THR A 102 8.37 3.37 5.67
N ILE A 103 8.62 3.62 6.96
CA ILE A 103 7.63 3.52 8.06
C ILE A 103 7.41 4.89 8.70
N PHE A 104 6.13 5.26 8.85
CA PHE A 104 5.71 6.57 9.34
C PHE A 104 4.86 6.44 10.60
N ALA A 105 5.16 7.26 11.62
CA ALA A 105 4.37 7.30 12.85
C ALA A 105 3.00 7.95 12.61
N VAL A 106 1.94 7.25 13.01
CA VAL A 106 0.56 7.73 12.96
C VAL A 106 0.26 8.55 14.21
N LYS A 107 -0.09 9.82 14.03
CA LYS A 107 -0.43 10.74 15.12
C LYS A 107 -1.84 10.46 15.64
N GLN A 108 -2.19 11.07 16.78
CA GLN A 108 -3.52 10.96 17.40
C GLN A 108 -4.66 11.38 16.46
N ASN A 109 -4.41 12.31 15.54
CA ASN A 109 -5.37 12.73 14.52
C ASN A 109 -5.39 11.84 13.26
N ARG A 110 -4.81 10.62 13.35
CA ARG A 110 -4.65 9.64 12.25
C ARG A 110 -3.84 10.12 11.04
N SER A 111 -3.13 11.25 11.17
CA SER A 111 -2.25 11.77 10.12
C SER A 111 -0.80 11.33 10.34
N ILE A 112 -0.06 11.10 9.25
CA ILE A 112 1.41 10.97 9.28
C ILE A 112 2.14 12.31 9.04
N GLY A 113 1.42 13.43 9.15
CA GLY A 113 1.96 14.78 9.02
C GLY A 113 2.15 15.23 7.57
N PRO A 114 3.14 16.12 7.30
CA PRO A 114 3.35 16.72 5.97
C PRO A 114 3.59 15.69 4.85
N VAL A 115 4.06 14.50 5.22
CA VAL A 115 4.32 13.39 4.29
C VAL A 115 3.09 13.02 3.47
N GLU A 116 1.87 13.10 4.04
CA GLU A 116 0.64 12.82 3.29
C GLU A 116 0.46 13.75 2.09
N GLY A 117 0.80 15.03 2.26
CA GLY A 117 0.73 16.02 1.20
C GLY A 117 1.80 15.79 0.12
N LEU A 118 3.01 15.38 0.53
CA LEU A 118 4.10 15.05 -0.39
C LEU A 118 3.76 13.82 -1.22
N ALA A 119 3.28 12.75 -0.58
CA ALA A 119 2.81 11.54 -1.26
C ALA A 119 1.68 11.87 -2.26
N LEU A 120 0.68 12.65 -1.85
CA LEU A 120 -0.42 13.03 -2.73
C LEU A 120 0.04 13.87 -3.93
N ASN A 121 0.98 14.80 -3.73
CA ASN A 121 1.53 15.60 -4.82
C ASN A 121 2.32 14.72 -5.80
N PHE A 122 3.15 13.82 -5.29
CA PHE A 122 3.88 12.87 -6.13
C PHE A 122 2.94 12.02 -6.98
N VAL A 123 1.88 11.46 -6.38
CA VAL A 123 0.87 10.65 -7.09
C VAL A 123 0.17 11.46 -8.18
N LYS A 124 -0.14 12.73 -7.93
CA LYS A 124 -0.72 13.63 -8.95
C LYS A 124 0.23 13.92 -10.10
N ASP A 125 1.52 14.06 -9.80
CA ASP A 125 2.53 14.24 -10.85
C ASP A 125 2.65 12.96 -11.68
N GLN A 126 2.68 11.78 -11.06
CA GLN A 126 2.63 10.49 -11.77
C GLN A 126 1.36 10.34 -12.62
N GLN A 127 0.20 10.78 -12.13
CA GLN A 127 -1.05 10.73 -12.89
C GLN A 127 -0.98 11.56 -14.18
N ARG A 128 -0.32 12.73 -14.16
CA ARG A 128 -0.14 13.55 -15.35
C ARG A 128 0.68 12.81 -16.40
N PHE A 129 1.79 12.18 -16.00
CA PHE A 129 2.59 11.35 -16.90
C PHE A 129 1.78 10.18 -17.47
N PHE A 130 0.95 9.54 -16.65
CA PHE A 130 0.07 8.45 -17.07
C PHE A 130 -0.96 8.89 -18.12
N CYS A 131 -1.59 10.06 -17.93
CA CYS A 131 -2.57 10.62 -18.86
C CYS A 131 -1.95 11.10 -20.19
N ASP A 132 -0.74 11.65 -20.13
CA ASP A 132 -0.05 12.18 -21.33
C ASP A 132 0.55 11.04 -22.19
N TYR A 133 0.90 9.90 -21.59
CA TYR A 133 1.54 8.77 -22.27
C TYR A 133 1.08 7.39 -21.75
N PRO A 134 -0.16 6.97 -22.05
CA PRO A 134 -0.76 5.76 -21.49
C PRO A 134 -0.08 4.44 -21.92
N SER A 135 0.76 4.45 -22.96
CA SER A 135 1.43 3.26 -23.51
C SER A 135 2.87 3.04 -23.05
N SER A 136 3.49 3.98 -22.32
CA SER A 136 4.93 3.97 -22.01
C SER A 136 5.25 3.79 -20.51
N PHE A 137 4.22 3.73 -19.66
CA PHE A 137 4.40 3.55 -18.21
C PHE A 137 4.83 2.12 -17.84
N CYS A 138 4.55 1.13 -18.70
CA CYS A 138 4.90 -0.28 -18.46
C CYS A 138 6.41 -0.59 -18.53
N ASP A 139 7.25 0.28 -19.10
CA ASP A 139 8.64 -0.07 -19.41
C ASP A 139 9.70 0.60 -18.50
N TYR A 140 9.34 1.52 -17.60
CA TYR A 140 10.35 2.39 -16.94
C TYR A 140 10.46 2.36 -15.41
N LEU A 141 9.72 1.51 -14.71
CA LEU A 141 9.92 1.31 -13.26
C LEU A 141 10.12 -0.18 -12.96
N MET A 142 11.21 -0.74 -13.48
CA MET A 142 11.82 -1.95 -12.91
C MET A 142 13.03 -1.53 -12.08
N GLU A 143 12.80 -1.17 -10.83
CA GLU A 143 13.75 -1.46 -9.76
C GLU A 143 12.93 -2.00 -8.59
N SER A 144 13.04 -3.31 -8.41
CA SER A 144 12.28 -4.08 -7.43
C SER A 144 12.79 -3.75 -6.03
N ILE A 145 12.07 -2.88 -5.31
CA ILE A 145 12.20 -2.84 -3.85
C ILE A 145 11.56 -4.12 -3.33
N GLU A 146 12.36 -5.00 -2.73
CA GLU A 146 11.86 -6.25 -2.18
C GLU A 146 11.06 -5.96 -0.91
N TRP A 147 10.04 -6.76 -0.61
CA TRP A 147 9.22 -6.63 0.61
C TRP A 147 10.02 -6.56 1.92
N HIS A 148 11.29 -6.97 1.88
CA HIS A 148 12.30 -6.87 2.93
C HIS A 148 12.61 -5.39 3.31
N ASP A 149 12.69 -4.51 2.31
CA ASP A 149 13.13 -3.11 2.47
C ASP A 149 12.06 -2.22 3.13
N MET A 150 10.81 -2.69 3.16
CA MET A 150 9.72 -2.07 3.91
C MET A 150 9.75 -2.40 5.41
N GLY A 151 10.77 -3.14 5.89
CA GLY A 151 10.86 -3.58 7.28
C GLY A 151 9.68 -4.50 7.67
N LEU A 152 9.19 -5.26 6.68
CA LEU A 152 8.08 -6.21 6.79
C LEU A 152 8.61 -7.65 6.89
N ASP A 153 9.81 -7.86 7.39
CA ASP A 153 10.23 -9.18 7.84
C ASP A 153 9.62 -9.42 9.20
N GLY A 154 8.76 -10.43 9.27
CA GLY A 154 8.17 -10.85 10.54
C GLY A 154 9.24 -11.25 11.57
N PRO A 155 8.84 -11.43 12.84
CA PRO A 155 9.71 -12.01 13.86
C PRO A 155 10.15 -13.45 13.52
#